data_AF-A0A7S3I9J2-F1
#
_entry.id   AF-A0A7S3I9J2-F1
#
_cell.length_a   1.000
_cell.length_b   1.000
_cell.length_c   1.000
_cell.angle_alpha   90.00
_cell.angle_beta   90.00
_cell.angle_gamma   90.00
#
_symmetry.space_group_name_H-M   'P 1'
#
loop_
_entity.id
_entity.type
_entity.pdbx_description
1 polymer ?
#
loop_
_entity_poly.entity_id
_entity_poly.type
_entity_poly.pdbx_seq_one_letter_code
_entity_poly.pdbx_strand_id
1 'polypeptide(L)'
;RIRRVLTGFFKDRDCCTLVRPTASEKDLQRLSSIDMQDLRSEFVEQVVELRRKVIENARVKTLNGTELSGEMLANLLVSYISAMNSGVVPTIENAWSYICKNQNSMAFE
;
A
#
# COMPACT_ATOMS: atom_id res chain seq x y z
N ARG A 1 10.29 20.94 -8.65
CA ARG A 1 9.92 19.81 -9.55
C ARG A 1 9.26 18.66 -8.78
N ILE A 2 9.93 18.02 -7.82
CA ILE A 2 9.39 16.85 -7.06
C ILE A 2 8.05 17.13 -6.36
N ARG A 3 7.94 18.23 -5.60
CA ARG A 3 6.69 18.60 -4.91
C ARG A 3 5.48 18.65 -5.85
N ARG A 4 5.63 19.26 -7.02
CA ARG A 4 4.56 19.37 -8.04
C ARG A 4 4.11 17.99 -8.55
N VAL A 5 5.06 17.07 -8.75
CA VAL A 5 4.77 15.71 -9.20
C VAL A 5 4.02 14.92 -8.12
N LEU A 6 4.47 14.99 -6.87
CA LEU A 6 3.80 14.32 -5.74
C LEU A 6 2.37 14.82 -5.56
N THR A 7 2.15 16.14 -5.59
CA THR A 7 0.78 16.70 -5.52
C THR A 7 -0.04 16.43 -6.78
N GLY A 8 0.63 16.15 -7.91
CA GLY A 8 0.00 15.78 -9.17
C GLY A 8 -0.58 14.37 -9.14
N PHE A 9 0.21 13.37 -8.73
CA PHE A 9 -0.17 11.96 -8.75
C PHE A 9 -0.95 11.51 -7.51
N PHE A 10 -0.60 12.01 -6.33
CA PHE A 10 -1.26 11.62 -5.07
C PHE A 10 -2.21 12.72 -4.65
N LYS A 11 -3.50 12.55 -4.95
CA LYS A 11 -4.53 13.57 -4.66
C LYS A 11 -4.88 13.64 -3.18
N ASP A 12 -5.03 12.47 -2.56
CA ASP A 12 -5.19 12.33 -1.12
C ASP A 12 -3.81 12.24 -0.45
N ARG A 13 -3.59 13.03 0.58
CA ARG A 13 -2.31 13.19 1.27
C ARG A 13 -2.57 13.55 2.72
N ASP A 14 -1.88 12.86 3.60
CA ASP A 14 -2.02 13.04 5.04
C ASP A 14 -0.66 12.96 5.73
N CYS A 15 -0.57 13.45 6.95
CA CYS A 15 0.64 13.42 7.77
C CYS A 15 0.26 13.23 9.24
N CYS A 16 0.80 12.17 9.86
CA CYS A 16 0.69 11.93 11.29
C CYS A 16 2.09 11.90 11.89
N THR A 17 2.32 12.68 12.95
CA THR A 17 3.57 12.67 13.71
C THR A 17 3.44 11.69 14.87
N LEU A 18 4.48 10.87 15.08
CA LEU A 18 4.56 9.96 16.22
C LEU A 18 5.69 10.40 17.14
N VAL A 19 5.46 10.32 18.45
CA VAL A 19 6.55 10.50 19.42
C VAL A 19 7.50 9.31 19.39
N ARG A 20 8.70 9.48 19.91
CA ARG A 20 9.67 8.39 20.00
C ARG A 20 9.13 7.29 20.94
N PRO A 21 9.15 5.99 20.54
CA PRO A 21 8.52 4.92 21.32
C PRO A 21 9.19 4.62 22.67
N THR A 22 10.52 4.77 22.74
CA THR A 22 11.33 4.63 23.96
C THR A 22 12.54 5.57 23.93
N ALA A 23 13.04 5.97 25.11
CA ALA A 23 14.24 6.82 25.24
C ALA A 23 15.55 6.05 24.99
N SER A 24 15.55 4.74 25.22
CA SER A 24 16.74 3.89 25.12
C SER A 24 17.05 3.54 23.66
N GLU A 25 18.27 3.86 23.22
CA GLU A 25 18.73 3.53 21.86
C GLU A 25 18.84 2.02 21.64
N LYS A 26 19.27 1.27 22.68
CA LYS A 26 19.32 -0.19 22.63
C LYS A 26 17.94 -0.79 22.42
N ASP A 27 16.93 -0.21 23.03
CA ASP A 27 15.54 -0.67 22.90
C ASP A 27 14.96 -0.32 21.53
N LEU A 28 15.30 0.84 20.96
CA LEU A 28 14.92 1.16 19.57
C LEU A 28 15.44 0.14 18.56
N GLN A 29 16.67 -0.37 18.74
CA GLN A 29 17.26 -1.37 17.83
C GLN A 29 16.54 -2.72 17.89
N ARG A 30 15.84 -3.01 18.98
CA ARG A 30 15.09 -4.26 19.19
C ARG A 30 13.58 -4.04 19.35
N LEU A 31 13.07 -2.93 18.83
CA LEU A 31 11.69 -2.47 19.07
C LEU A 31 10.63 -3.51 18.71
N SER A 32 10.85 -4.32 17.67
CA SER A 32 9.94 -5.39 17.26
C SER A 32 9.78 -6.53 18.27
N SER A 33 10.70 -6.65 19.23
CA SER A 33 10.66 -7.64 20.32
C SER A 33 10.15 -7.08 21.64
N ILE A 34 9.84 -5.78 21.69
CA ILE A 34 9.35 -5.11 22.90
C ILE A 34 7.83 -5.12 22.87
N ASP A 35 7.22 -5.50 23.99
CA ASP A 35 5.77 -5.46 24.12
C ASP A 35 5.26 -4.01 24.13
N MET A 36 4.10 -3.79 23.52
CA MET A 36 3.49 -2.45 23.43
C MET A 36 3.29 -1.79 24.80
N GLN A 37 3.07 -2.59 25.85
CA GLN A 37 2.90 -2.11 27.22
C GLN A 37 4.17 -1.47 27.82
N ASP A 38 5.34 -1.84 27.30
CA ASP A 38 6.65 -1.33 27.74
C ASP A 38 7.08 -0.09 26.95
N LEU A 39 6.29 0.31 25.94
CA LEU A 39 6.48 1.55 25.20
C LEU A 39 5.81 2.72 25.90
N ARG A 40 6.19 3.94 25.53
CA ARG A 40 5.51 5.14 26.01
C ARG A 40 4.02 5.09 25.64
N SER A 41 3.14 5.27 26.62
CA SER A 41 1.68 5.24 26.42
C SER A 41 1.21 6.17 25.30
N GLU A 42 1.75 7.39 25.25
CA GLU A 42 1.48 8.37 24.19
C GLU A 42 1.81 7.83 22.79
N PHE A 43 2.91 7.09 22.63
CA PHE A 43 3.25 6.46 21.35
C PHE A 43 2.23 5.39 20.97
N VAL A 44 1.84 4.54 21.93
CA VAL A 44 0.88 3.46 21.72
C VAL A 44 -0.47 4.04 21.29
N GLU A 45 -0.96 5.06 21.99
CA GLU A 45 -2.19 5.78 21.66
C GLU A 45 -2.14 6.37 20.25
N GLN A 46 -1.03 7.03 19.88
CA GLN A 46 -0.85 7.61 18.54
C GLN A 46 -0.79 6.54 17.44
N VAL A 47 -0.18 5.38 17.70
CA VAL A 47 -0.16 4.25 16.75
C VAL A 47 -1.55 3.65 16.58
N VAL A 48 -2.32 3.50 17.66
CA VAL A 48 -3.71 3.02 17.60
C VAL A 48 -4.56 3.97 16.77
N GLU A 49 -4.44 5.27 17.00
CA GLU A 49 -5.18 6.28 16.24
C GLU A 49 -4.75 6.32 14.77
N LEU A 50 -3.45 6.24 14.49
CA LEU A 50 -2.94 6.12 13.11
C LEU A 50 -3.50 4.87 12.42
N ARG A 51 -3.49 3.72 13.09
CA ARG A 51 -4.04 2.48 12.56
C ARG A 51 -5.52 2.62 12.25
N ARG A 52 -6.30 3.17 13.18
CA ARG A 52 -7.73 3.44 13.02
C ARG A 52 -7.98 4.30 11.79
N LYS A 53 -7.27 5.44 11.70
CA LYS A 53 -7.35 6.35 10.56
C LYS A 53 -7.01 5.68 9.22
N VAL A 54 -5.96 4.86 9.15
CA VAL A 54 -5.60 4.15 7.92
C VAL A 54 -6.69 3.15 7.52
N ILE A 55 -7.18 2.34 8.46
CA ILE A 55 -8.19 1.31 8.17
C ILE A 55 -9.51 1.93 7.73
N GLU A 56 -9.98 2.98 8.43
CA GLU A 56 -11.26 3.63 8.10
C GLU A 56 -11.23 4.40 6.78
N ASN A 57 -10.08 4.95 6.39
CA ASN A 57 -9.95 5.74 5.16
C ASN A 57 -9.42 4.92 3.96
N ALA A 58 -8.98 3.67 4.18
CA ALA A 58 -8.54 2.79 3.11
C ALA A 58 -9.72 2.46 2.18
N ARG A 59 -9.60 2.85 0.91
CA ARG A 59 -10.59 2.55 -0.12
C ARG A 59 -10.22 1.26 -0.86
N VAL A 60 -11.24 0.55 -1.33
CA VAL A 60 -11.05 -0.59 -2.24
C VAL A 60 -10.22 -0.14 -3.44
N LYS A 61 -9.25 -0.96 -3.83
CA LYS A 61 -8.38 -0.63 -4.97
C LYS A 61 -9.20 -0.69 -6.25
N THR A 62 -9.31 0.45 -6.93
CA THR A 62 -9.97 0.55 -8.24
C THR A 62 -8.97 0.80 -9.36
N LEU A 63 -9.23 0.22 -10.53
CA LEU A 63 -8.54 0.54 -11.78
C LEU A 63 -9.58 0.74 -12.88
N ASN A 64 -9.50 1.87 -13.60
CA ASN A 64 -10.45 2.24 -14.66
C ASN A 64 -11.94 2.14 -14.24
N GLY A 65 -12.24 2.46 -12.98
CA GLY A 65 -13.61 2.41 -12.44
C GLY A 65 -14.07 1.03 -11.97
N THR A 66 -13.23 0.00 -12.10
CA THR A 66 -13.53 -1.36 -11.62
C THR A 66 -12.80 -1.65 -10.31
N GLU A 67 -13.53 -2.17 -9.32
CA GLU A 67 -12.94 -2.69 -8.09
C GLU A 67 -12.13 -3.96 -8.38
N LEU A 68 -10.90 -4.01 -7.88
CA LEU A 68 -10.03 -5.15 -8.12
C LEU A 68 -10.30 -6.25 -7.09
N SER A 69 -10.59 -7.45 -7.57
CA SER A 69 -10.57 -8.67 -6.76
C SER A 69 -9.13 -9.10 -6.42
N GLY A 70 -8.99 -10.04 -5.47
CA GLY A 70 -7.68 -10.61 -5.14
C GLY A 70 -7.00 -11.31 -6.33
N GLU A 71 -7.78 -12.00 -7.16
CA GLU A 71 -7.26 -12.66 -8.37
C GLU A 71 -6.79 -11.66 -9.42
N MET A 72 -7.58 -10.60 -9.68
CA MET A 72 -7.17 -9.53 -10.59
C MET A 72 -5.88 -8.86 -10.11
N LEU A 73 -5.74 -8.64 -8.79
CA LEU A 73 -4.54 -8.07 -8.21
C LEU A 73 -3.33 -9.00 -8.37
N ALA A 74 -3.50 -10.31 -8.17
CA ALA A 74 -2.43 -11.30 -8.39
C ALA A 74 -1.97 -11.31 -9.86
N ASN A 75 -2.91 -11.26 -10.80
CA ASN A 75 -2.59 -11.17 -12.24
C ASN A 75 -1.85 -9.86 -12.59
N LEU A 76 -2.22 -8.73 -12.00
CA LEU A 76 -1.46 -7.47 -12.14
C LEU A 76 -0.01 -7.63 -11.67
N LEU A 77 0.18 -8.25 -10.49
CA LEU A 77 1.51 -8.46 -9.92
C LEU A 77 2.39 -9.32 -10.84
N VAL A 78 1.86 -10.43 -11.35
CA VAL A 78 2.58 -11.31 -12.30
C VAL A 78 2.98 -10.53 -13.56
N SER A 79 2.05 -9.76 -14.13
CA SER A 79 2.31 -8.95 -15.33
C SER A 79 3.41 -7.92 -15.10
N TYR A 80 3.36 -7.19 -13.98
CA TYR A 80 4.39 -6.20 -13.65
C TYR A 80 5.76 -6.83 -13.38
N ILE A 81 5.81 -7.93 -12.63
CA ILE A 81 7.06 -8.62 -12.33
C ILE A 81 7.69 -9.19 -13.60
N SER A 82 6.89 -9.79 -14.49
CA SER A 82 7.36 -10.31 -15.78
C SER A 82 7.93 -9.20 -16.67
N ALA A 83 7.26 -8.04 -16.76
CA ALA A 83 7.77 -6.88 -17.51
C ALA A 83 9.11 -6.40 -16.93
N MET A 84 9.19 -6.20 -15.62
CA MET A 84 10.43 -5.77 -14.96
C MET A 84 11.58 -6.76 -15.19
N ASN A 85 11.32 -8.06 -15.05
CA ASN A 85 12.34 -9.11 -15.23
C ASN A 85 12.77 -9.29 -16.70
N SER A 86 11.94 -8.87 -17.66
CA SER A 86 12.27 -8.89 -19.09
C SER A 86 12.90 -7.59 -19.59
N GLY A 87 13.17 -6.62 -18.69
CA GLY A 87 13.75 -5.32 -19.05
C GLY A 87 12.75 -4.38 -19.74
N VAL A 88 11.46 -4.73 -19.75
CA VAL A 88 10.39 -3.90 -20.30
C VAL A 88 9.79 -3.04 -19.19
N VAL A 89 9.39 -1.81 -19.51
CA VAL A 89 8.72 -0.94 -18.55
C VAL A 89 7.31 -1.47 -18.27
N PRO A 90 6.94 -1.78 -17.01
CA PRO A 90 5.59 -2.20 -16.68
C PRO A 90 4.60 -1.05 -16.92
N THR A 91 3.61 -1.26 -17.78
CA THR A 91 2.53 -0.28 -18.04
C THR A 91 1.20 -0.79 -17.50
N ILE A 92 0.47 0.10 -16.83
CA ILE A 92 -0.84 -0.22 -16.21
C ILE A 92 -1.84 -0.66 -17.28
N GLU A 93 -1.80 -0.05 -18.46
CA GLU A 93 -2.71 -0.34 -19.58
C GLU A 93 -2.53 -1.75 -20.15
N ASN A 94 -1.29 -2.21 -20.30
CA ASN A 94 -1.02 -3.55 -20.81
C ASN A 94 -1.45 -4.62 -19.80
N ALA A 95 -1.14 -4.40 -18.52
CA ALA A 95 -1.54 -5.31 -17.45
C ALA A 95 -3.08 -5.36 -17.30
N TRP A 96 -3.76 -4.22 -17.41
CA TRP A 96 -5.22 -4.15 -17.40
C TRP A 96 -5.86 -4.89 -18.58
N SER A 97 -5.36 -4.65 -19.79
CA SER A 97 -5.86 -5.30 -21.01
C SER A 97 -5.74 -6.82 -20.94
N TYR A 98 -4.65 -7.32 -20.36
CA TYR A 98 -4.46 -8.74 -20.10
C TYR A 98 -5.51 -9.30 -19.12
N ILE A 99 -5.80 -8.57 -18.04
CA ILE A 99 -6.81 -8.98 -17.05
C ILE A 99 -8.20 -9.01 -17.64
N CYS A 100 -8.61 -7.98 -18.38
CA CYS A 100 -9.92 -7.96 -19.03
C CYS A 100 -10.11 -9.18 -19.95
N LYS A 101 -9.07 -9.56 -20.71
CA LYS A 101 -9.12 -10.78 -21.53
C LYS A 101 -9.31 -12.03 -20.69
N ASN A 102 -8.53 -12.20 -19.63
CA ASN A 102 -8.61 -13.38 -18.77
C ASN A 102 -9.98 -13.50 -18.08
N GLN A 103 -10.49 -12.40 -17.52
CA GLN A 103 -11.78 -12.38 -16.83
C GLN A 103 -12.95 -12.64 -17.79
N ASN A 104 -12.90 -12.07 -19.00
CA ASN A 104 -13.92 -12.35 -20.01
C ASN A 104 -13.92 -13.82 -20.40
N SER A 105 -12.75 -14.42 -20.66
CA SER A 105 -12.64 -15.85 -20.98
C SER A 105 -13.26 -16.73 -19.90
N MET A 106 -12.98 -16.47 -18.62
CA MET A 106 -13.57 -17.21 -17.50
C MET A 106 -15.09 -17.02 -17.37
N ALA A 107 -15.64 -15.88 -17.79
CA ALA A 107 -17.07 -15.62 -17.71
C ALA A 107 -17.89 -16.30 -18.84
N PHE A 108 -17.23 -16.77 -19.90
CA PHE A 108 -17.85 -17.53 -20.99
C PHE A 108 -17.85 -19.05 -20.76
N GLU A 109 -17.09 -19.53 -19.78
CA GLU A 109 -17.11 -20.94 -19.31
C GLU A 109 -18.18 -21.16 -18.24
#